data_AF-A0A4U1IWX9-F1
#
_entry.id   AF-A0A4U1IWX9-F1
#
_cell.length_a   1.000
_cell.length_b   1.000
_cell.length_c   1.000
_cell.angle_alpha   90.00
_cell.angle_beta   90.00
_cell.angle_gamma   90.00
#
_symmetry.space_group_name_H-M   'P 1'
#
loop_
_entity.id
_entity.type
_entity.pdbx_description
1 polymer ?
#
loop_
_entity_poly.entity_id
_entity_poly.type
_entity_poly.pdbx_seq_one_letter_code
_entity_poly.pdbx_strand_id
1 'polypeptide(L)'
;MAIALADLIIEAAPIVVVIAASVEIGKNEDLMEAARRRRPNRNLSRCLDAAAAGGALWENFCNTIPNDIDRATCWSKTKLSEQDRRGWCNEKFGYW
;
A
#
# COMPACT_ATOMS: atom_id res chain seq x y z
N MET A 1 23.95 0.38 -28.67
CA MET A 1 23.47 -0.98 -28.38
C MET A 1 21.95 -0.92 -28.34
N ALA A 2 21.29 -1.32 -29.42
CA ALA A 2 19.84 -1.23 -29.55
C ALA A 2 19.20 -2.50 -28.96
N ILE A 3 18.33 -2.36 -27.97
CA ILE A 3 17.57 -3.46 -27.41
C ILE A 3 16.24 -3.50 -28.14
N ALA A 4 16.08 -4.44 -29.08
CA ALA A 4 14.80 -4.70 -29.72
C ALA A 4 13.89 -5.41 -28.70
N LEU A 5 12.79 -4.76 -28.31
CA LEU A 5 11.76 -5.34 -27.46
C LEU A 5 10.86 -6.21 -28.34
N ALA A 6 10.98 -7.53 -28.20
CA ALA A 6 10.03 -8.46 -28.81
C ALA A 6 8.71 -8.37 -28.03
N ASP A 7 7.62 -8.15 -28.77
CA ASP A 7 6.25 -8.16 -28.27
C ASP A 7 5.97 -9.53 -27.64
N LEU A 8 5.78 -9.57 -26.31
CA LEU A 8 5.47 -10.81 -25.60
C LEU A 8 3.95 -11.00 -25.60
N ILE A 9 3.41 -11.52 -26.71
CA ILE A 9 2.01 -11.93 -26.80
C ILE A 9 1.86 -13.24 -26.03
N ILE A 10 1.30 -13.18 -24.82
CA ILE A 10 0.87 -14.38 -24.08
C ILE A 10 -0.56 -14.69 -24.54
N GLU A 11 -0.70 -15.66 -25.44
CA GLU A 11 -2.01 -16.16 -25.88
C GLU A 11 -2.67 -16.99 -24.78
N ALA A 12 -3.41 -16.32 -23.89
CA ALA A 12 -4.50 -16.93 -23.15
C ALA A 12 -5.80 -16.44 -23.79
N ALA A 13 -6.64 -17.36 -24.26
CA ALA A 13 -8.05 -17.27 -24.67
C ALA A 13 -8.75 -15.87 -24.68
N PRO A 14 -9.69 -15.61 -25.61
CA PRO A 14 -9.90 -14.40 -26.43
C PRO A 14 -10.19 -13.07 -25.69
N ILE A 15 -9.43 -12.75 -24.65
CA ILE A 15 -9.51 -11.50 -23.91
C ILE A 15 -8.21 -10.76 -24.17
N VAL A 16 -8.22 -9.91 -25.20
CA VAL A 16 -7.09 -9.04 -25.52
C VAL A 16 -6.99 -7.98 -24.42
N VAL A 17 -6.16 -8.24 -23.40
CA VAL A 17 -5.84 -7.26 -22.36
C VAL A 17 -4.70 -6.39 -22.89
N VAL A 18 -5.04 -5.24 -23.47
CA VAL A 18 -4.05 -4.23 -23.86
C VAL A 18 -3.56 -3.53 -22.60
N ILE A 19 -2.40 -3.93 -22.09
CA ILE A 19 -1.74 -3.24 -20.98
C ILE A 19 -0.95 -2.07 -21.59
N ALA A 20 -1.58 -0.89 -21.66
CA ALA A 20 -0.89 0.33 -22.05
C ALA A 20 0.10 0.73 -20.95
N ALA A 21 1.37 0.35 -21.09
CA ALA A 21 2.44 0.86 -20.26
C ALA A 21 2.92 2.22 -20.83
N SER A 22 2.27 3.31 -20.43
CA SER A 22 2.75 4.66 -20.70
C SER A 22 4.00 4.94 -19.87
N VAL A 23 5.20 4.72 -20.43
CA VAL A 23 6.44 5.20 -19.85
C VAL A 23 6.75 6.58 -20.45
N GLU A 24 6.26 7.63 -19.80
CA GLU A 24 6.64 9.00 -20.15
C GLU A 24 8.00 9.32 -19.53
N ILE A 25 9.04 9.19 -20.35
CA ILE A 25 10.39 9.68 -20.07
C ILE A 25 10.35 11.21 -20.19
N GLY A 26 10.01 11.90 -19.10
CA GLY A 26 9.96 13.36 -19.09
C GLY A 26 9.89 13.96 -17.69
N LYS A 27 11.00 14.57 -17.25
CA LYS A 27 11.13 15.47 -16.08
C LYS A 27 10.88 14.81 -14.71
N ASN A 28 11.98 14.34 -14.12
CA ASN A 28 12.07 13.57 -12.88
C ASN A 28 11.60 14.28 -11.59
N GLU A 29 11.35 15.58 -11.59
CA GLU A 29 11.00 16.31 -10.37
C GLU A 29 9.49 16.24 -10.07
N ASP A 30 8.65 16.41 -11.09
CA ASP A 30 7.19 16.37 -10.96
C ASP A 30 6.65 14.94 -10.79
N LEU A 31 7.27 13.98 -11.50
CA LEU A 31 6.98 12.54 -11.36
C LEU A 31 7.39 11.99 -10.00
N MET A 32 8.48 12.46 -9.39
CA MET A 32 8.83 12.06 -8.02
C MET A 32 7.82 12.57 -7.02
N GLU A 33 7.28 13.77 -7.23
CA GLU A 33 6.28 14.35 -6.34
C GLU A 33 4.90 13.72 -6.53
N ALA A 34 4.48 13.48 -7.77
CA ALA A 34 3.29 12.71 -8.10
C ALA A 34 3.41 11.25 -7.62
N ALA A 35 4.58 10.63 -7.73
CA ALA A 35 4.84 9.29 -7.19
C ALA A 35 4.90 9.30 -5.66
N ARG A 36 5.40 10.36 -5.00
CA ARG A 36 5.29 10.52 -3.53
C ARG A 36 3.83 10.67 -3.11
N ARG A 37 3.04 11.48 -3.82
CA ARG A 37 1.58 11.61 -3.64
C ARG A 37 0.83 10.32 -3.97
N ARG A 38 1.42 9.40 -4.74
CA ARG A 38 0.94 8.05 -5.07
C ARG A 38 1.72 6.91 -4.38
N ARG A 39 2.55 7.18 -3.36
CA ARG A 39 3.05 6.12 -2.48
C ARG A 39 1.99 5.71 -1.47
N PRO A 40 1.46 4.47 -1.54
CA PRO A 40 0.49 4.01 -0.55
C PRO A 40 1.09 4.29 0.81
N ASN A 41 0.32 4.99 1.66
CA ASN A 41 0.74 5.34 2.99
C ASN A 41 1.44 4.10 3.57
N ARG A 42 2.75 4.17 3.81
CA ARG A 42 3.57 2.97 4.13
C ARG A 42 3.01 2.25 5.35
N ASN A 43 2.22 2.95 6.16
CA ASN A 43 1.59 2.43 7.35
C ASN A 43 0.31 1.65 7.06
N LEU A 44 -0.40 1.86 5.94
CA LEU A 44 -1.63 1.11 5.62
C LEU A 44 -1.34 -0.38 5.43
N SER A 45 -0.42 -0.73 4.54
CA SER A 45 -0.08 -2.14 4.28
C SER A 45 0.46 -2.83 5.53
N ARG A 46 1.34 -2.14 6.29
CA ARG A 46 1.88 -2.63 7.57
C ARG A 46 0.79 -2.81 8.62
N CYS A 47 -0.18 -1.90 8.68
CA CYS A 47 -1.32 -1.98 9.59
C CYS A 47 -2.21 -3.17 9.23
N LEU A 48 -2.50 -3.38 7.94
CA LEU A 48 -3.33 -4.50 7.49
C LEU A 48 -2.68 -5.86 7.76
N ASP A 49 -1.36 -5.97 7.54
CA ASP A 49 -0.59 -7.18 7.86
C ASP A 49 -0.61 -7.46 9.38
N ALA A 50 -0.35 -6.42 10.18
CA ALA A 50 -0.43 -6.49 11.63
C ALA A 50 -1.86 -6.79 12.14
N ALA A 51 -2.89 -6.30 11.45
CA ALA A 51 -4.29 -6.57 11.77
C ALA A 51 -4.63 -8.05 11.55
N ALA A 52 -4.18 -8.62 10.42
CA ALA A 52 -4.37 -10.02 10.11
C ALA A 52 -3.62 -10.94 11.09
N ALA A 53 -2.36 -10.61 11.40
CA ALA A 53 -1.56 -11.41 12.32
C ALA A 53 -2.00 -11.28 13.78
N GLY A 54 -2.36 -10.08 14.22
CA GLY A 54 -2.64 -9.79 15.63
C GLY A 54 -1.44 -9.97 16.56
N GLY A 55 -1.73 -10.08 17.85
CA GLY A 55 -0.73 -10.30 18.91
C GLY A 55 0.47 -9.37 18.81
N ALA A 56 1.67 -9.93 18.91
CA ALA A 56 2.93 -9.18 18.91
C ALA A 56 3.16 -8.33 17.65
N LEU A 57 2.65 -8.74 16.47
CA LEU A 57 2.79 -7.95 15.25
C LEU A 57 1.92 -6.68 15.28
N TRP A 58 0.70 -6.78 15.82
CA TRP A 58 -0.16 -5.63 16.09
C TRP A 58 0.47 -4.67 17.10
N GLU A 59 0.97 -5.20 18.20
CA GLU A 59 1.60 -4.41 19.27
C GLU A 59 2.87 -3.68 18.77
N ASN A 60 3.70 -4.38 17.98
CA ASN A 60 4.87 -3.78 17.37
C ASN A 60 4.49 -2.67 16.38
N PHE A 61 3.43 -2.88 15.59
CA PHE A 61 2.90 -1.82 14.72
C PHE A 61 2.44 -0.61 15.52
N CYS A 62 1.65 -0.78 16.59
CA CYS A 62 1.18 0.33 17.41
C CYS A 62 2.35 1.14 18.02
N ASN A 63 3.43 0.50 18.43
CA ASN A 63 4.65 1.18 18.90
C ASN A 63 5.34 2.03 17.82
N THR A 64 5.16 1.70 16.54
CA THR A 64 5.77 2.46 15.44
C THR A 64 5.01 3.74 15.09
N ILE A 65 3.82 3.96 15.68
CA ILE A 65 3.01 5.16 15.46
C ILE A 65 3.58 6.32 16.29
N PRO A 66 4.02 7.43 15.65
CA PRO A 66 4.67 8.54 16.37
C PRO A 66 3.67 9.37 17.18
N ASN A 67 2.43 9.53 16.68
CA ASN A 67 1.39 10.29 17.36
C ASN A 67 0.82 9.49 18.55
N ASP A 68 0.90 10.05 19.75
CA ASP A 68 0.43 9.44 21.00
C ASP A 68 -1.06 9.07 21.00
N ILE A 69 -1.91 9.93 20.43
CA ILE A 69 -3.37 9.72 20.37
C ILE A 69 -3.69 8.56 19.42
N ASP A 70 -3.06 8.53 18.24
CA ASP A 70 -3.23 7.45 17.28
C ASP A 70 -2.66 6.13 17.82
N ARG A 71 -1.54 6.18 18.54
CA ARG A 71 -0.93 5.03 19.21
C ARG A 71 -1.86 4.48 20.30
N ALA A 72 -2.38 5.32 21.18
CA ALA A 72 -3.34 4.90 22.20
C ALA A 72 -4.62 4.31 21.57
N THR A 73 -5.09 4.92 20.48
CA THR A 73 -6.23 4.40 19.71
C THR A 73 -5.90 3.01 19.13
N CYS A 74 -4.73 2.81 18.54
CA CYS A 74 -4.27 1.51 18.03
C CYS A 74 -4.30 0.42 19.12
N TRP A 75 -3.79 0.72 20.32
CA TRP A 75 -3.83 -0.18 21.48
C TRP A 75 -5.25 -0.50 21.95
N SER A 76 -6.19 0.46 21.86
CA SER A 76 -7.59 0.22 22.20
C SER A 76 -8.25 -0.81 21.27
N LYS A 77 -7.73 -1.01 20.05
CA LYS A 77 -8.26 -1.94 19.06
C LYS A 77 -7.68 -3.36 19.18
N THR A 78 -6.69 -3.60 20.07
CA THR A 78 -5.99 -4.89 20.18
C THR A 78 -6.92 -6.08 20.45
N LYS A 79 -8.01 -5.88 21.20
CA LYS A 79 -8.98 -6.93 21.54
C LYS A 79 -10.11 -7.08 20.52
N LEU A 80 -10.11 -6.29 19.44
CA LEU A 80 -11.14 -6.35 18.42
C LEU A 80 -10.83 -7.40 17.36
N SER A 81 -11.86 -7.77 16.60
CA SER A 81 -11.76 -8.70 15.49
C SER A 81 -10.78 -8.19 14.44
N GLU A 82 -10.23 -9.10 13.62
CA GLU A 82 -9.38 -8.71 12.48
C GLU A 82 -10.09 -7.67 11.58
N GLN A 83 -11.36 -7.91 11.24
CA GLN A 83 -12.14 -7.00 10.40
C GLN A 83 -12.23 -5.59 10.98
N ASP A 84 -12.47 -5.45 12.28
CA ASP A 84 -12.53 -4.15 12.96
C ASP A 84 -11.18 -3.44 12.92
N ARG A 85 -10.08 -4.19 13.14
CA ARG A 85 -8.72 -3.65 13.05
C ARG A 85 -8.38 -3.20 11.63
N ARG A 86 -8.77 -3.98 10.61
CA ARG A 86 -8.62 -3.60 9.20
C ARG A 86 -9.47 -2.39 8.84
N GLY A 87 -10.70 -2.29 9.36
CA GLY A 87 -11.56 -1.11 9.20
C GLY A 87 -10.87 0.15 9.70
N TRP A 88 -10.32 0.09 10.91
CA TRP A 88 -9.54 1.20 11.47
C TRP A 88 -8.28 1.51 10.65
N CYS A 89 -7.54 0.50 10.17
CA CYS A 89 -6.36 0.73 9.31
C CYS A 89 -6.72 1.53 8.05
N ASN A 90 -7.82 1.17 7.39
CA ASN A 90 -8.29 1.87 6.19
C ASN A 90 -8.76 3.29 6.53
N GLU A 91 -9.45 3.50 7.65
CA GLU A 91 -9.87 4.83 8.09
C GLU A 91 -8.66 5.73 8.41
N LYS A 92 -7.65 5.21 9.12
CA LYS A 92 -6.50 6.02 9.55
C LYS A 92 -5.43 6.22 8.49
N PHE A 93 -5.17 5.22 7.67
CA PHE A 93 -4.06 5.23 6.73
C PHE A 93 -4.49 5.18 5.27
N GLY A 94 -5.79 5.07 4.98
CA GLY A 94 -6.34 4.97 3.62
C GLY A 94 -6.48 6.29 2.87
N TYR A 95 -6.29 7.44 3.54
CA TYR A 95 -6.32 8.75 2.91
C TYR A 95 -4.91 9.21 2.44
N TRP A 96 -4.91 9.96 1.33
CA TRP A 96 -3.76 10.32 0.49
C TRP A 96 -3.55 11.83 0.43
#